data_AF-A0A9E3MT71-F1
#
_entry.id   AF-A0A9E3MT71-F1
#
_cell.length_a   1.000
_cell.length_b   1.000
_cell.length_c   1.000
_cell.angle_alpha   90.00
_cell.angle_beta   90.00
_cell.angle_gamma   90.00
#
_symmetry.space_group_name_H-M   'P 1'
#
loop_
_entity.id
_entity.type
_entity.pdbx_description
1 polymer ?
#
loop_
_entity_poly.entity_id
_entity_poly.type
_entity_poly.pdbx_seq_one_letter_code
_entity_poly.pdbx_strand_id
1 'polypeptide(L)' 'LVVVGVISSAIAAFFYIRVIVLMFFSEPRPEGPTVAVPSPLTMTAIGVGVAVTLVLGVAPQYFLDLANQAGVFVR' A
#
# COMPACT_ATOMS: atom_id res chain seq x y z
N LEU A 1 23.07 3.33 7.25
CA LEU A 1 21.74 2.69 7.06
C LEU A 1 20.85 3.45 6.10
N VAL A 2 20.69 4.78 6.22
CA VAL A 2 19.80 5.59 5.34
C VAL A 2 20.07 5.37 3.84
N VAL A 3 21.34 5.50 3.40
CA VAL A 3 21.71 5.32 1.98
C VAL A 3 21.31 3.93 1.47
N VAL A 4 21.61 2.89 2.25
CA VAL A 4 21.23 1.51 1.92
C VAL A 4 19.71 1.39 1.85
N GLY A 5 18.97 1.96 2.80
CA GLY A 5 17.50 1.95 2.80
C GLY A 5 16.90 2.66 1.58
N VAL A 6 17.45 3.80 1.16
CA VAL A 6 17.00 4.52 -0.04
C VAL A 6 17.27 3.70 -1.30
N ILE A 7 18.45 3.08 -1.42
CA ILE A 7 18.78 2.20 -2.56
C ILE A 7 17.82 1.00 -2.58
N SER A 8 17.56 0.37 -1.44
CA SER A 8 16.58 -0.72 -1.34
C SER A 8 15.18 -0.28 -1.74
N SER A 9 14.74 0.93 -1.36
CA SER A 9 13.45 1.49 -1.77
C SER A 9 13.38 1.75 -3.28
N ALA A 10 14.45 2.25 -3.89
CA ALA A 10 14.53 2.44 -5.34
C ALA A 10 14.42 1.12 -6.10
N ILE A 11 15.09 0.06 -5.61
CA ILE A 11 14.97 -1.29 -6.16
C ILE A 11 13.52 -1.81 -6.03
N ALA A 12 12.89 -1.61 -4.88
CA ALA A 12 11.49 -2.00 -4.66
C ALA A 12 10.52 -1.25 -5.59
N ALA A 13 10.76 0.04 -5.84
CA ALA A 13 9.94 0.85 -6.73
C ALA A 13 9.88 0.29 -8.15
N PHE A 14 10.99 -0.24 -8.68
CA PHE A 14 11.01 -0.92 -9.99
C PHE A 14 10.04 -2.12 -10.04
N PHE A 15 10.04 -2.96 -8.99
CA PHE A 15 9.14 -4.10 -8.91
C PHE A 15 7.66 -3.66 -8.81
N TYR A 16 7.34 -2.65 -8.01
CA TYR A 16 5.97 -2.15 -7.90
C TYR A 16 5.46 -1.50 -9.18
N ILE A 17 6.28 -0.67 -9.83
CA ILE A 17 5.92 -0.05 -11.12
C ILE A 17 5.65 -1.13 -12.16
N ARG A 18 6.48 -2.19 -12.21
CA ARG A 18 6.26 -3.30 -13.13
C ARG A 18 4.89 -3.95 -12.94
N VAL A 19 4.43 -4.13 -11.70
CA VAL A 19 3.08 -4.65 -11.41
C VAL A 19 2.00 -3.70 -11.93
N ILE A 20 2.15 -2.39 -11.72
CA ILE A 20 1.21 -1.39 -12.23
C ILE A 20 1.14 -1.43 -13.76
N VAL A 21 2.30 -1.52 -14.44
CA VAL A 21 2.34 -1.61 -15.90
C VAL A 21 1.65 -2.86 -16.41
N LEU A 22 1.90 -4.01 -15.77
CA LEU A 22 1.24 -5.26 -16.11
C LEU A 22 -0.28 -5.21 -15.88
N MET A 23 -0.74 -4.45 -14.88
CA MET A 23 -2.16 -4.34 -14.54
C MET A 23 -2.94 -3.42 -15.50
N PHE A 24 -2.35 -2.29 -15.93
CA PHE A 24 -3.07 -1.26 -16.68
C PHE A 24 -2.70 -1.15 -18.16
N PHE A 25 -1.50 -1.60 -18.56
CA PHE A 25 -0.98 -1.38 -19.91
C PHE A 25 -0.67 -2.66 -20.68
N SER A 26 -0.83 -3.84 -20.07
CA SER A 26 -0.62 -5.12 -20.74
C SER A 26 -1.96 -5.76 -21.10
N GLU A 27 -2.03 -6.37 -22.28
CA GLU A 27 -3.23 -7.08 -22.71
C GLU A 27 -3.48 -8.31 -21.81
N PRO A 28 -4.74 -8.55 -21.39
CA PRO A 28 -5.10 -9.77 -20.66
C PRO A 28 -4.73 -11.00 -21.48
N ARG A 29 -4.11 -12.00 -20.84
CA ARG A 29 -3.83 -13.27 -21.52
C ARG A 29 -5.15 -13.96 -21.90
N PRO A 30 -5.26 -14.54 -23.11
CA PRO A 30 -6.50 -15.20 -23.58
C PRO A 30 -7.00 -16.30 -22.65
N GLU A 31 -6.08 -17.06 -22.04
CA GLU A 31 -6.34 -18.12 -21.06
C GLU A 31 -6.07 -17.65 -19.61
N GLY A 32 -6.24 -16.36 -19.36
CA GLY A 32 -5.99 -15.74 -18.06
C GLY A 32 -7.02 -16.17 -17.00
N PRO A 33 -6.68 -16.06 -15.70
CA PRO A 33 -7.64 -16.29 -14.63
C PRO A 33 -8.87 -15.39 -14.80
N THR A 34 -10.06 -15.97 -14.71
CA THR A 34 -11.32 -15.20 -14.69
C THR A 34 -11.33 -14.29 -13.47
N VAL A 35 -11.64 -13.01 -13.70
CA VAL A 35 -11.79 -12.03 -12.62
C VAL A 35 -12.99 -12.43 -11.77
N ALA A 36 -12.75 -12.92 -10.55
CA ALA A 36 -13.81 -13.19 -9.60
C ALA A 36 -14.49 -11.87 -9.23
N VAL A 37 -15.82 -11.81 -9.29
CA VAL A 37 -16.56 -10.66 -8.78
C VAL A 37 -16.34 -10.61 -7.26
N PRO A 38 -15.71 -9.55 -6.73
CA PRO A 38 -15.41 -9.47 -5.31
C PRO A 38 -16.70 -9.36 -4.50
N SER A 39 -16.74 -10.02 -3.35
CA SER A 39 -17.86 -9.88 -2.41
C SER A 39 -17.91 -8.46 -1.85
N PRO A 40 -19.07 -7.98 -1.36
CA PRO A 40 -19.17 -6.67 -0.69
C PRO A 40 -18.17 -6.50 0.45
N LEU A 41 -17.90 -7.57 1.22
CA LEU A 41 -16.92 -7.56 2.31
C LEU A 41 -15.48 -7.39 1.80
N THR A 42 -15.15 -7.99 0.66
CA THR A 42 -13.84 -7.83 0.02
C THR A 42 -13.66 -6.39 -0.46
N MET A 43 -14.68 -5.81 -1.07
CA MET A 43 -14.66 -4.42 -1.55
C MET A 43 -14.50 -3.42 -0.41
N THR A 44 -15.23 -3.60 0.70
CA THR A 44 -15.12 -2.70 1.86
C THR A 44 -13.76 -2.81 2.52
N ALA A 45 -13.21 -4.03 2.68
CA ALA A 45 -11.88 -4.22 3.23
C ALA A 45 -10.80 -3.50 2.41
N ILE A 46 -10.83 -3.64 1.08
CA ILE A 46 -9.90 -2.94 0.19
C ILE A 46 -10.10 -1.42 0.28
N GLY A 47 -11.37 -0.96 0.23
CA GLY A 47 -11.70 0.47 0.30
C GLY A 47 -11.22 1.14 1.59
N VAL A 48 -11.40 0.48 2.74
CA VAL A 48 -10.89 0.96 4.04
C VAL A 48 -9.36 0.99 4.04
N GLY A 49 -8.71 -0.05 3.51
CA GLY A 49 -7.24 -0.08 3.42
C GLY A 49 -6.67 1.08 2.60
N VAL A 50 -7.27 1.37 1.45
CA VAL A 50 -6.90 2.53 0.61
C VAL A 50 -7.14 3.83 1.36
N ALA A 51 -8.30 4.01 1.97
CA ALA A 51 -8.65 5.23 2.70
C ALA A 51 -7.66 5.51 3.84
N VAL A 52 -7.36 4.50 4.67
CA VAL A 52 -6.40 4.63 5.77
C VAL A 52 -5.01 4.96 5.25
N THR A 53 -4.55 4.30 4.17
CA THR A 53 -3.23 4.58 3.57
C THR A 53 -3.13 6.03 3.11
N LEU A 54 -4.18 6.56 2.47
CA LEU A 54 -4.23 7.95 2.02
C LEU A 54 -4.28 8.94 3.19
N VAL A 55 -5.12 8.68 4.19
CA VAL A 55 -5.24 9.54 5.38
C VAL A 55 -3.92 9.62 6.13
N LEU A 56 -3.26 8.48 6.35
CA LEU A 56 -1.96 8.44 7.02
C LEU A 56 -0.86 9.10 6.18
N GLY A 57 -0.93 8.99 4.85
CA GLY A 57 0.03 9.63 3.95
C GLY A 57 -0.12 11.16 3.89
N VAL A 58 -1.36 11.66 3.88
CA VAL A 58 -1.66 13.10 3.74
C VAL A 58 -1.67 13.83 5.08
N ALA A 59 -2.21 13.21 6.12
CA ALA A 59 -2.34 13.78 7.46
C ALA A 59 -1.76 12.83 8.53
N PRO A 60 -0.42 12.60 8.53
CA PRO A 60 0.22 11.64 9.43
C PRO A 60 0.14 12.04 10.91
N GLN A 61 -0.03 13.34 11.20
CA GLN A 61 0.07 13.89 12.55
C GLN A 61 -0.90 13.21 13.53
N TYR A 62 -2.13 12.92 13.09
CA TYR A 62 -3.14 12.25 13.93
C TYR A 62 -2.64 10.92 14.50
N PHE A 63 -1.80 10.20 13.76
CA PHE A 63 -1.25 8.92 14.20
C PHE A 63 0.05 9.08 14.99
N LEU A 64 0.88 10.06 14.62
CA LEU A 64 2.11 10.36 15.35
C LEU A 64 1.84 10.81 16.79
N ASP A 65 0.79 11.59 17.01
CA ASP A 65 0.39 12.02 18.35
C ASP A 65 -0.02 10.83 19.24
N LEU A 66 -0.74 9.86 18.68
CA LEU A 66 -1.09 8.61 19.37
C LEU A 66 0.16 7.78 19.70
N ALA A 67 1.09 7.64 18.75
CA ALA A 67 2.34 6.91 18.96
C ALA A 67 3.22 7.57 20.03
N ASN A 68 3.29 8.90 20.07
CA ASN A 68 4.02 9.65 21.10
C ASN A 68 3.42 9.42 22.50
N GLN A 69 2.10 9.43 22.62
CA GLN A 69 1.42 9.12 23.89
C GLN A 69 1.67 7.68 24.34
N ALA A 70 1.61 6.72 23.41
CA ALA A 70 1.90 5.31 23.70
C ALA A 70 3.36 5.09 24.17
N GLY A 71 4.31 5.85 23.60
CA GLY A 71 5.73 5.80 23.97
C GLY A 71 6.02 6.21 25.42
N VAL A 72 5.13 6.97 26.07
CA VAL A 72 5.26 7.36 27.48
C VAL A 72 5.11 6.14 28.41
N PHE A 73 4.33 5.12 28.03
CA PHE A 73 4.13 3.92 28.83
C PHE A 73 5.29 2.90 28.76
N VAL A 74 6.23 3.10 27.81
CA VAL A 74 7.39 2.21 27.60
C VAL A 74 8.66 2.75 28.29
N ARG A 75 8.60 3.91 28.93
CA ARG A 75 9.72 4.52 29.66
C ARG A 75 9.72 4.19 31.15
#